data_AF-A0A5H2X4M7-F1
#
_entry.id   AF-A0A5H2X4M7-F1
#
_cell.length_a   1.000
_cell.length_b   1.000
_cell.length_c   1.000
_cell.angle_alpha   90.00
_cell.angle_beta   90.00
_cell.angle_gamma   90.00
#
_symmetry.space_group_name_H-M   'P 1'
#
loop_
_entity.id
_entity.type
_entity.pdbx_description
1 polymer ?
#
loop_
_entity_poly.entity_id
_entity_poly.type
_entity_poly.pdbx_seq_one_letter_code
_entity_poly.pdbx_strand_id
1 'polypeptide(L)'
;RKWPALMLDWYEIECDLPEYLTQMEKGRLAYRINMVTVVAMTLSLAEHLLNILSNIHYSNYCPQTEDPIENYFILTNQHLFMIFSYSVPLAIWGKVQNILCTFIWNYMDVFVMIVSIGLAAKFRQLNDNLFKFKGMRMPEMYWSTRRKQYRNLCELCTRIDGAISLITMISFSNNLYFICVQLLRSLNKMPSLAHVAYFYFSFFFLIGRTLAVSLYSASINDESRKPLRVLRCVPKESWCTEVKRFSEDISTDLVALSGMKFFYLTRKLVLSVAGTIVTYELVLIQFHQDSKIAECVSSIRTLSSSG
;
A
#
# COMPACT_ATOMS: atom_id res chain seq x y z
N ARG A 1 -19.87 -3.58 -15.16
CA ARG A 1 -21.05 -3.99 -14.36
C ARG A 1 -20.79 -5.09 -13.32
N LYS A 2 -19.53 -5.54 -13.08
CA LYS A 2 -19.25 -6.62 -12.11
C LYS A 2 -19.29 -6.18 -10.64
N TRP A 3 -18.98 -4.91 -10.36
CA TRP A 3 -18.88 -4.40 -8.98
C TRP A 3 -20.22 -4.40 -8.21
N PRO A 4 -21.37 -3.95 -8.76
CA PRO A 4 -22.63 -4.02 -8.04
C PRO A 4 -23.05 -5.44 -7.65
N ALA A 5 -22.87 -6.41 -8.55
CA ALA A 5 -23.15 -7.82 -8.26
C ALA A 5 -22.25 -8.35 -7.13
N LEU A 6 -20.95 -8.02 -7.16
CA LEU A 6 -20.01 -8.39 -6.10
C LEU A 6 -20.37 -7.77 -4.74
N MET A 7 -20.90 -6.56 -4.71
CA MET A 7 -21.36 -5.92 -3.48
C MET A 7 -22.67 -6.54 -2.95
N LEU A 8 -23.53 -7.06 -3.83
CA LEU A 8 -24.69 -7.85 -3.42
C LEU A 8 -24.25 -9.18 -2.80
N ASP A 9 -23.32 -9.91 -3.45
CA ASP A 9 -22.72 -11.13 -2.88
C ASP A 9 -22.09 -10.86 -1.51
N TRP A 10 -21.37 -9.74 -1.37
CA TRP A 10 -20.80 -9.30 -0.09
C TRP A 10 -21.89 -9.16 0.98
N TYR A 11 -22.99 -8.47 0.63
CA TYR A 11 -24.09 -8.23 1.56
C TYR A 11 -24.78 -9.52 1.99
N GLU A 12 -25.02 -10.45 1.07
CA GLU A 12 -25.59 -11.77 1.39
C GLU A 12 -24.72 -12.55 2.38
N ILE A 13 -23.39 -12.56 2.17
CA ILE A 13 -22.44 -13.20 3.09
C ILE A 13 -22.43 -12.49 4.44
N GLU A 14 -22.51 -11.15 4.45
CA GLU A 14 -22.60 -10.37 5.68
C GLU A 14 -23.86 -10.71 6.51
N CYS A 15 -24.99 -10.98 5.86
CA CYS A 15 -26.22 -11.42 6.53
C CYS A 15 -26.11 -12.82 7.14
N ASP A 16 -25.28 -13.70 6.58
CA ASP A 16 -25.03 -15.06 7.11
C ASP A 16 -24.05 -15.05 8.30
N LEU A 17 -23.28 -13.98 8.52
CA LEU A 17 -22.31 -13.92 9.61
C LEU A 17 -22.97 -13.80 11.00
N PRO A 18 -22.30 -14.28 12.06
CA PRO A 18 -22.78 -14.07 13.43
C PRO A 18 -22.95 -12.58 13.74
N GLU A 19 -24.01 -12.24 14.47
CA GLU A 19 -24.30 -10.85 14.86
C GLU A 19 -23.12 -10.20 15.58
N TYR A 20 -22.95 -8.90 15.32
CA TYR A 20 -22.02 -8.06 16.08
C TYR A 20 -22.37 -8.11 17.57
N LEU A 21 -21.35 -8.06 18.44
CA LEU A 21 -21.56 -8.03 19.89
C LEU A 21 -22.28 -6.76 20.32
N THR A 22 -21.96 -5.64 19.67
CA THR A 22 -22.51 -4.32 20.00
C THR A 22 -22.68 -3.45 18.76
N GLN A 23 -23.66 -2.54 18.77
CA GLN A 23 -23.80 -1.52 17.72
C GLN A 23 -22.55 -0.61 17.61
N MET A 24 -21.79 -0.47 18.69
CA MET A 24 -20.50 0.25 18.69
C MET A 24 -19.47 -0.40 17.76
N GLU A 25 -19.45 -1.72 17.60
CA GLU A 25 -18.52 -2.40 16.69
C GLU A 25 -18.82 -2.08 15.23
N LYS A 26 -20.11 -2.05 14.87
CA LYS A 26 -20.57 -1.63 13.55
C LYS A 26 -20.19 -0.17 13.27
N GLY A 27 -20.40 0.72 14.24
CA GLY A 27 -19.99 2.13 14.15
C GLY A 27 -18.47 2.33 14.05
N ARG A 28 -17.67 1.48 14.74
CA ARG A 28 -16.20 1.54 14.74
C ARG A 28 -15.62 1.26 13.35
N LEU A 29 -16.20 0.33 12.59
CA LEU A 29 -15.76 0.05 11.22
C LEU A 29 -15.95 1.26 10.31
N ALA A 30 -17.15 1.85 10.33
CA ALA A 30 -17.47 3.04 9.55
C ALA A 30 -16.57 4.22 9.93
N TYR A 31 -16.38 4.46 11.23
CA TYR A 31 -15.46 5.49 11.73
C TYR A 31 -14.03 5.27 11.23
N ARG A 32 -13.53 4.03 11.27
CA ARG A 32 -12.17 3.70 10.81
C ARG A 32 -12.00 3.95 9.32
N ILE A 33 -12.98 3.55 8.49
CA ILE A 33 -12.97 3.79 7.05
C ILE A 33 -12.96 5.30 6.76
N ASN A 34 -13.83 6.06 7.41
CA ASN A 34 -13.91 7.52 7.25
C ASN A 34 -12.61 8.20 7.68
N MET A 35 -12.06 7.84 8.84
CA MET A 35 -10.82 8.41 9.35
C MET A 35 -9.64 8.13 8.41
N VAL A 36 -9.45 6.88 7.98
CA VAL A 36 -8.37 6.52 7.03
C VAL A 36 -8.51 7.29 5.72
N THR A 37 -9.74 7.40 5.19
CA THR A 37 -10.00 8.13 3.95
C THR A 37 -9.68 9.62 4.10
N VAL A 38 -10.20 10.29 5.12
CA VAL A 38 -9.99 11.72 5.35
C VAL A 38 -8.52 12.02 5.58
N VAL A 39 -7.84 11.25 6.45
CA VAL A 39 -6.43 11.47 6.76
C VAL A 39 -5.55 11.24 5.53
N ALA A 40 -5.75 10.14 4.80
CA ALA A 40 -4.95 9.84 3.61
C ALA A 40 -5.13 10.90 2.51
N MET A 41 -6.37 11.31 2.24
CA MET A 41 -6.65 12.33 1.22
C MET A 41 -6.13 13.71 1.62
N THR A 42 -6.23 14.09 2.90
CA THR A 42 -5.73 15.38 3.39
C THR A 42 -4.20 15.44 3.31
N LEU A 43 -3.51 14.38 3.75
CA LEU A 43 -2.05 14.31 3.66
C LEU A 43 -1.57 14.27 2.21
N SER A 44 -2.27 13.55 1.33
CA SER A 44 -1.99 13.56 -0.11
C SER A 44 -2.13 14.96 -0.72
N LEU A 45 -3.17 15.70 -0.35
CA LEU A 45 -3.36 17.07 -0.83
C LEU A 45 -2.22 17.98 -0.34
N ALA A 46 -1.87 17.87 0.93
CA ALA A 46 -0.75 18.63 1.51
C ALA A 46 0.58 18.31 0.80
N GLU A 47 0.88 17.04 0.55
CA GLU A 47 2.07 16.63 -0.19
C GLU A 47 2.08 17.20 -1.61
N HIS A 48 0.96 17.12 -2.34
CA HIS A 48 0.87 17.62 -3.70
C HIS A 48 1.05 19.15 -3.77
N LEU A 49 0.46 19.89 -2.84
CA LEU A 49 0.64 21.35 -2.74
C LEU A 49 2.10 21.70 -2.44
N LEU A 50 2.73 20.99 -1.50
CA LEU A 50 4.14 21.19 -1.17
C LEU A 50 5.06 20.87 -2.36
N ASN A 51 4.74 19.84 -3.13
CA ASN A 51 5.46 19.51 -4.37
C ASN A 51 5.38 20.65 -5.39
N ILE A 52 4.19 21.22 -5.60
CA ILE A 52 4.00 22.36 -6.51
C ILE A 52 4.84 23.55 -6.03
N LEU A 53 4.76 23.89 -4.74
CA LEU A 53 5.51 25.01 -4.16
C LEU A 53 7.03 24.81 -4.27
N SER A 54 7.51 23.59 -3.98
CA SER A 54 8.94 23.27 -4.11
C SER A 54 9.41 23.40 -5.56
N ASN A 55 8.62 22.96 -6.54
CA ASN A 55 9.00 23.08 -7.95
C ASN A 55 9.00 24.53 -8.45
N ILE A 56 8.06 25.36 -7.99
CA ILE A 56 8.05 26.80 -8.29
C ILE A 56 9.29 27.48 -7.71
N HIS A 57 9.64 27.16 -6.45
CA HIS A 57 10.85 27.70 -5.83
C HIS A 57 12.11 27.24 -6.57
N TYR A 58 12.17 25.98 -6.99
CA TYR A 58 13.31 25.43 -7.73
C TYR A 58 13.45 26.09 -9.11
N SER A 59 12.35 26.24 -9.86
CA SER A 59 12.38 26.88 -11.20
C SER A 59 12.81 28.34 -11.14
N ASN A 60 12.50 29.05 -10.06
CA ASN A 60 12.94 30.44 -9.88
C ASN A 60 14.42 30.55 -9.46
N TYR A 61 14.97 29.55 -8.77
CA TYR A 61 16.36 29.55 -8.29
C TYR A 61 17.35 29.02 -9.33
N CYS A 62 16.92 28.12 -10.22
CA CYS A 62 17.71 27.57 -11.32
C CYS A 62 16.99 27.74 -12.67
N PRO A 63 16.99 28.94 -13.26
CA PRO A 63 16.36 29.19 -14.55
C PRO A 63 17.15 28.54 -15.70
N GLN A 64 16.48 27.72 -16.52
CA GLN A 64 16.99 27.28 -17.84
C GLN A 64 16.52 28.19 -18.97
N THR A 65 15.44 28.94 -18.76
CA THR A 65 14.84 29.91 -19.68
C THR A 65 14.62 31.25 -18.97
N GLU A 66 14.52 32.34 -19.74
CA GLU A 66 14.26 33.68 -19.20
C GLU A 66 12.83 33.82 -18.65
N ASP A 67 11.84 33.15 -19.25
CA ASP A 67 10.47 33.10 -18.73
C ASP A 67 10.37 32.08 -17.57
N PRO A 68 10.04 32.53 -16.33
CA PRO A 68 9.86 31.65 -15.18
C PRO A 68 8.74 30.62 -15.36
N ILE A 69 7.70 30.97 -16.12
CA ILE A 69 6.55 30.10 -16.36
C ILE A 69 6.94 28.96 -17.31
N GLU A 70 7.57 29.30 -18.44
CA GLU A 70 8.16 28.33 -19.35
C GLU A 70 9.14 27.39 -18.62
N ASN A 71 10.04 27.93 -17.81
CA ASN A 71 11.01 27.14 -17.05
C ASN A 71 10.33 26.13 -16.12
N TYR A 72 9.31 26.56 -15.39
CA TYR A 72 8.53 25.68 -14.53
C TYR A 72 7.90 24.53 -15.31
N PHE A 73 7.28 24.82 -16.46
CA PHE A 73 6.62 23.80 -17.28
C PHE A 73 7.62 22.80 -17.89
N ILE A 74 8.78 23.27 -18.36
CA ILE A 74 9.84 22.43 -18.91
C ILE A 74 10.41 21.51 -17.83
N LEU A 75 10.82 22.06 -16.68
CA LEU A 75 11.45 21.31 -15.59
C LEU A 75 10.53 20.22 -15.01
N THR A 76 9.24 20.49 -14.95
CA THR A 76 8.27 19.57 -14.35
C THR A 76 7.73 18.53 -15.31
N ASN A 77 7.86 18.75 -16.63
CA ASN A 77 7.44 17.83 -17.68
C ASN A 77 8.60 17.46 -18.61
N GLN A 78 9.81 17.29 -18.07
CA GLN A 78 11.01 16.99 -18.86
C GLN A 78 10.80 15.84 -19.84
N HIS A 79 10.10 14.78 -19.42
CA HIS A 79 9.78 13.62 -20.26
C HIS A 79 8.98 13.97 -21.54
N LEU A 80 8.12 14.99 -21.50
CA LEU A 80 7.37 15.45 -22.69
C LEU A 80 8.26 16.31 -23.57
N PHE A 81 8.97 17.27 -22.99
CA PHE A 81 9.75 18.26 -23.75
C PHE A 81 11.11 17.77 -24.21
N MET A 82 11.53 16.58 -23.79
CA MET A 82 12.69 15.90 -24.39
C MET A 82 12.38 15.38 -25.80
N ILE A 83 11.10 15.15 -26.12
CA ILE A 83 10.64 14.58 -27.39
C ILE A 83 9.92 15.64 -28.24
N PHE A 84 9.10 16.47 -27.61
CA PHE A 84 8.29 17.48 -28.28
C PHE A 84 8.82 18.89 -28.00
N SER A 85 8.75 19.78 -28.99
CA SER A 85 9.05 21.19 -28.78
C SER A 85 8.06 21.83 -27.80
N TYR A 86 8.55 22.80 -27.03
CA TYR A 86 7.71 23.52 -26.08
C TYR A 86 6.54 24.20 -26.78
N SER A 87 5.35 24.02 -26.23
CA SER A 87 4.16 24.78 -26.60
C SER A 87 3.24 24.89 -25.39
N VAL A 88 2.64 26.07 -25.20
CA VAL A 88 1.78 26.37 -24.05
C VAL A 88 0.60 25.38 -23.91
N PRO A 89 -0.12 25.00 -24.98
CA PRO A 89 -1.20 24.02 -24.86
C PRO A 89 -0.72 22.64 -24.39
N LEU A 90 0.44 22.18 -24.89
CA LEU A 90 1.02 20.89 -24.49
C LEU A 90 1.50 20.93 -23.04
N ALA A 91 2.05 22.06 -22.60
CA ALA A 91 2.48 22.28 -21.22
C ALA A 91 1.32 22.22 -20.23
N ILE A 92 0.19 22.88 -20.56
CA ILE A 92 -1.04 22.84 -19.78
C ILE A 92 -1.60 21.41 -19.74
N TRP A 93 -1.65 20.74 -20.88
CA TRP A 93 -2.10 19.34 -20.97
C TRP A 93 -1.27 18.41 -20.07
N GLY A 94 0.07 18.50 -20.15
CA GLY A 94 0.98 17.72 -19.32
C GLY A 94 0.76 17.94 -17.82
N LYS A 95 0.50 19.20 -17.42
CA LYS A 95 0.16 19.51 -16.03
C LYS A 95 -1.17 18.94 -15.56
N VAL A 96 -2.23 19.08 -16.35
CA VAL A 96 -3.54 18.50 -16.03
C VAL A 96 -3.40 16.98 -15.89
N GLN A 97 -2.68 16.33 -16.80
CA GLN A 97 -2.42 14.90 -16.74
C GLN A 97 -1.66 14.50 -15.47
N ASN A 98 -0.61 15.24 -15.09
CA ASN A 98 0.16 14.97 -13.87
C ASN A 98 -0.71 15.07 -12.59
N ILE A 99 -1.57 16.08 -12.52
CA ILE A 99 -2.53 16.25 -11.42
C ILE A 99 -3.48 15.06 -11.37
N LEU A 100 -4.13 14.72 -12.49
CA LEU A 100 -5.05 13.59 -12.56
C LEU A 100 -4.40 12.26 -12.18
N CYS A 101 -3.21 11.98 -12.69
CA CYS A 101 -2.44 10.79 -12.33
C CYS A 101 -2.14 10.73 -10.82
N THR A 102 -1.80 11.87 -10.21
CA THR A 102 -1.53 11.95 -8.77
C THR A 102 -2.79 11.65 -7.96
N PHE A 103 -3.93 12.23 -8.32
CA PHE A 103 -5.20 11.93 -7.64
C PHE A 103 -5.65 10.48 -7.82
N ILE A 104 -5.54 9.95 -9.03
CA ILE A 104 -5.87 8.54 -9.34
C ILE A 104 -5.01 7.60 -8.49
N TRP A 105 -3.70 7.85 -8.39
CA TRP A 105 -2.81 7.03 -7.58
C TRP A 105 -3.22 7.03 -6.10
N ASN A 106 -3.46 8.21 -5.51
CA ASN A 106 -3.89 8.31 -4.13
C ASN A 106 -5.25 7.65 -3.88
N TYR A 107 -6.19 7.81 -4.81
CA TYR A 107 -7.49 7.14 -4.74
C TYR A 107 -7.35 5.61 -4.79
N MET A 108 -6.49 5.07 -5.68
CA MET A 108 -6.24 3.63 -5.77
C MET A 108 -5.72 3.07 -4.44
N ASP A 109 -4.76 3.75 -3.81
CA ASP A 109 -4.21 3.34 -2.50
C ASP A 109 -5.30 3.33 -1.42
N VAL A 110 -6.10 4.39 -1.34
CA VAL A 110 -7.22 4.49 -0.39
C VAL A 110 -8.27 3.41 -0.65
N PHE A 111 -8.63 3.17 -1.91
CA PHE A 111 -9.59 2.14 -2.28
C PHE A 111 -9.13 0.74 -1.84
N VAL A 112 -7.87 0.39 -2.10
CA VAL A 112 -7.28 -0.89 -1.63
C VAL A 112 -7.29 -0.97 -0.10
N MET A 113 -6.97 0.11 0.60
CA MET A 113 -7.05 0.15 2.07
C MET A 113 -8.47 -0.10 2.59
N ILE A 114 -9.48 0.56 2.03
CA ILE A 114 -10.88 0.43 2.48
C ILE A 114 -11.39 -0.98 2.27
N VAL A 115 -11.18 -1.55 1.08
CA VAL A 115 -11.59 -2.93 0.78
C VAL A 115 -10.91 -3.92 1.73
N SER A 116 -9.62 -3.70 2.00
CA SER A 116 -8.86 -4.54 2.92
C SER A 116 -9.36 -4.46 4.36
N ILE A 117 -9.68 -3.25 4.83
CA ILE A 117 -10.27 -3.01 6.15
C ILE A 117 -11.62 -3.73 6.25
N GLY A 118 -12.46 -3.64 5.21
CA GLY A 118 -13.75 -4.32 5.14
C GLY A 118 -13.60 -5.84 5.26
N LEU A 119 -12.72 -6.45 4.45
CA LEU A 119 -12.52 -7.90 4.43
C LEU A 119 -11.98 -8.40 5.77
N ALA A 120 -10.94 -7.73 6.28
CA ALA A 120 -10.37 -8.06 7.58
C ALA A 120 -11.40 -7.93 8.72
N ALA A 121 -12.32 -6.96 8.64
CA ALA A 121 -13.38 -6.80 9.63
C ALA A 121 -14.39 -7.95 9.61
N LYS A 122 -14.72 -8.52 8.45
CA LYS A 122 -15.61 -9.68 8.35
C LYS A 122 -14.98 -10.96 8.90
N PHE A 123 -13.70 -11.20 8.62
CA PHE A 123 -12.98 -12.28 9.30
C PHE A 123 -12.91 -12.05 10.81
N ARG A 124 -12.68 -10.80 11.26
CA ARG A 124 -12.68 -10.45 12.68
C ARG A 124 -14.03 -10.72 13.35
N GLN A 125 -15.14 -10.38 12.70
CA GLN A 125 -16.49 -10.66 13.20
C GLN A 125 -16.71 -12.15 13.46
N LEU A 126 -16.27 -13.01 12.52
CA LEU A 126 -16.31 -14.47 12.72
C LEU A 126 -15.38 -14.91 13.87
N ASN A 127 -14.16 -14.36 13.92
CA ASN A 127 -13.18 -14.65 14.96
C ASN A 127 -13.71 -14.32 16.36
N ASP A 128 -14.28 -13.13 16.53
CA ASP A 128 -14.80 -12.65 17.82
C ASP A 128 -15.92 -13.57 18.31
N ASN A 129 -16.74 -14.13 17.42
CA ASN A 129 -17.69 -15.17 17.79
C ASN A 129 -17.02 -16.46 18.22
N LEU A 130 -16.06 -16.98 17.44
CA LEU A 130 -15.32 -18.21 17.75
C LEU A 130 -14.60 -18.13 19.11
N PHE A 131 -14.00 -16.98 19.42
CA PHE A 131 -13.28 -16.78 20.67
C PHE A 131 -14.17 -16.87 21.92
N LYS A 132 -15.47 -16.55 21.83
CA LYS A 132 -16.41 -16.71 22.95
C LYS A 132 -16.56 -18.16 23.39
N PHE A 133 -16.51 -19.09 22.44
CA PHE A 133 -16.72 -20.52 22.67
C PHE A 133 -15.40 -21.29 22.78
N LYS A 134 -14.27 -20.59 22.92
CA LYS A 134 -12.95 -21.20 23.04
C LYS A 134 -12.89 -22.11 24.28
N GLY A 135 -12.51 -23.36 24.08
CA GLY A 135 -12.40 -24.36 25.15
C GLY A 135 -13.74 -24.93 25.63
N MET A 136 -14.86 -24.48 25.06
CA MET A 136 -16.19 -25.03 25.38
C MET A 136 -16.47 -26.28 24.52
N ARG A 137 -17.34 -27.16 25.03
CA ARG A 137 -17.85 -28.31 24.27
C ARG A 137 -18.97 -27.86 23.35
N MET A 138 -18.73 -27.90 22.05
CA MET A 138 -19.69 -27.47 21.03
C MET A 138 -20.10 -28.67 20.15
N PRO A 139 -21.36 -28.72 19.68
CA PRO A 139 -21.80 -29.79 18.79
C PRO A 139 -21.17 -29.67 17.39
N GLU A 140 -21.11 -30.78 16.65
CA GLU A 140 -20.58 -30.81 15.28
C GLU A 140 -21.28 -29.80 14.35
N MET A 141 -22.60 -29.63 14.50
CA MET A 141 -23.37 -28.66 13.71
C MET A 141 -22.86 -27.21 13.86
N TYR A 142 -22.37 -26.84 15.05
CA TYR A 142 -21.77 -25.52 15.28
C TYR A 142 -20.49 -25.35 14.44
N TRP A 143 -19.60 -26.35 14.46
CA TRP A 143 -18.35 -26.31 13.71
C TRP A 143 -18.59 -26.33 12.20
N SER A 144 -19.52 -27.15 11.73
CA SER A 144 -19.98 -27.17 10.33
C SER A 144 -20.44 -25.78 9.87
N THR A 145 -21.28 -25.12 10.67
CA THR A 145 -21.80 -23.76 10.35
C THR A 145 -20.68 -22.72 10.30
N ARG A 146 -19.78 -22.73 11.29
CA ARG A 146 -18.66 -21.77 11.34
C ARG A 146 -17.65 -21.98 10.22
N ARG A 147 -17.39 -23.23 9.86
CA ARG A 147 -16.55 -23.58 8.72
C ARG A 147 -17.18 -23.10 7.41
N LYS A 148 -18.48 -23.30 7.21
CA LYS A 148 -19.20 -22.81 6.02
C LYS A 148 -19.08 -21.28 5.89
N GLN A 149 -19.35 -20.55 6.97
CA GLN A 149 -19.18 -19.08 7.01
C GLN A 149 -17.74 -18.65 6.69
N TYR A 150 -16.74 -19.34 7.25
CA TYR A 150 -15.34 -19.09 6.92
C TYR A 150 -15.05 -19.28 5.43
N ARG A 151 -15.49 -20.39 4.84
CA ARG A 151 -15.28 -20.70 3.42
C ARG A 151 -15.95 -19.67 2.52
N ASN A 152 -17.15 -19.21 2.87
CA ASN A 152 -17.83 -18.11 2.16
C ASN A 152 -16.99 -16.82 2.19
N LEU A 153 -16.37 -16.49 3.33
CA LEU A 153 -15.46 -15.33 3.43
C LEU A 153 -14.19 -15.49 2.58
N CYS A 154 -13.60 -16.70 2.55
CA CYS A 154 -12.46 -17.00 1.70
C CYS A 154 -12.80 -16.86 0.20
N GLU A 155 -13.98 -17.34 -0.19
CA GLU A 155 -14.48 -17.21 -1.55
C GLU A 155 -14.73 -15.74 -1.92
N LEU A 156 -15.38 -14.98 -1.03
CA LEU A 156 -15.58 -13.54 -1.20
C LEU A 156 -14.25 -12.80 -1.38
N CYS A 157 -13.26 -13.08 -0.54
CA CYS A 157 -11.92 -12.51 -0.66
C CYS A 157 -11.31 -12.82 -2.04
N THR A 158 -11.50 -14.04 -2.53
CA THR A 158 -10.99 -14.48 -3.85
C THR A 158 -11.70 -13.76 -4.99
N ARG A 159 -13.02 -13.60 -4.93
CA ARG A 159 -13.81 -12.87 -5.93
C ARG A 159 -13.41 -11.39 -5.99
N ILE A 160 -13.18 -10.78 -4.83
CA ILE A 160 -12.73 -9.38 -4.72
C ILE A 160 -11.33 -9.20 -5.24
N ASP A 161 -10.40 -10.05 -4.81
CA ASP A 161 -9.04 -10.09 -5.35
C ASP A 161 -9.08 -10.20 -6.89
N GLY A 162 -9.89 -11.09 -7.45
CA GLY A 162 -10.08 -11.18 -8.90
C GLY A 162 -10.56 -9.88 -9.55
N ALA A 163 -11.42 -9.10 -8.88
CA ALA A 163 -11.94 -7.84 -9.40
C ALA A 163 -10.96 -6.66 -9.27
N ILE A 164 -10.11 -6.63 -8.23
CA ILE A 164 -9.25 -5.48 -7.93
C ILE A 164 -7.75 -5.76 -8.06
N SER A 165 -7.34 -6.98 -8.40
CA SER A 165 -5.93 -7.39 -8.43
C SER A 165 -5.02 -6.54 -9.31
N LEU A 166 -5.54 -5.99 -10.41
CA LEU A 166 -4.82 -5.03 -11.26
C LEU A 166 -4.63 -3.67 -10.55
N ILE A 167 -5.67 -3.20 -9.85
CA ILE A 167 -5.60 -1.96 -9.06
C ILE A 167 -4.58 -2.15 -7.93
N THR A 168 -4.62 -3.29 -7.25
CA THR A 168 -3.64 -3.66 -6.22
C THR A 168 -2.22 -3.73 -6.76
N MET A 169 -2.03 -4.30 -7.96
CA MET A 169 -0.73 -4.31 -8.65
C MET A 169 -0.21 -2.90 -8.88
N ILE A 170 -0.99 -2.06 -9.56
CA ILE A 170 -0.57 -0.71 -9.94
C ILE A 170 -0.29 0.15 -8.69
N SER A 171 -1.16 0.06 -7.67
CA SER A 171 -0.97 0.72 -6.37
C SER A 171 0.37 0.35 -5.74
N PHE A 172 0.67 -0.95 -5.61
CA PHE A 172 1.90 -1.41 -4.97
C PHE A 172 3.15 -1.09 -5.81
N SER A 173 3.09 -1.29 -7.13
CA SER A 173 4.19 -0.99 -8.06
C SER A 173 4.52 0.50 -8.09
N ASN A 174 3.52 1.39 -8.13
CA ASN A 174 3.76 2.84 -8.09
C ASN A 174 4.42 3.24 -6.77
N ASN A 175 3.88 2.75 -5.65
CA ASN A 175 4.47 3.02 -4.33
C ASN A 175 5.93 2.58 -4.25
N LEU A 176 6.26 1.37 -4.70
CA LEU A 176 7.64 0.89 -4.72
C LEU A 176 8.53 1.72 -5.64
N TYR A 177 8.07 2.02 -6.86
CA TYR A 177 8.81 2.83 -7.83
C TYR A 177 9.16 4.20 -7.25
N PHE A 178 8.19 4.92 -6.70
CA PHE A 178 8.44 6.25 -6.15
C PHE A 178 9.31 6.22 -4.89
N ILE A 179 9.21 5.16 -4.05
CA ILE A 179 10.14 4.99 -2.91
C ILE A 179 11.57 4.85 -3.43
N CYS A 180 11.81 3.97 -4.40
CA CYS A 180 13.14 3.78 -4.99
C CYS A 180 13.68 5.06 -5.65
N VAL A 181 12.83 5.80 -6.38
CA VAL A 181 13.23 7.07 -7.01
C VAL A 181 13.58 8.12 -5.96
N GLN A 182 12.79 8.26 -4.90
CA GLN A 182 13.09 9.23 -3.84
C GLN A 182 14.37 8.84 -3.08
N LEU A 183 14.56 7.56 -2.77
CA LEU A 183 15.79 7.06 -2.18
C LEU A 183 17.03 7.39 -3.03
N LEU A 184 16.99 7.11 -4.33
CA LEU A 184 18.07 7.50 -5.24
C LEU A 184 18.32 9.01 -5.23
N ARG A 185 17.26 9.83 -5.21
CA ARG A 185 17.37 11.29 -5.12
C ARG A 185 17.95 11.76 -3.79
N SER A 186 17.78 11.01 -2.71
CA SER A 186 18.32 11.34 -1.39
C SER A 186 19.87 11.34 -1.35
N LEU A 187 20.51 10.65 -2.30
CA LEU A 187 21.97 10.61 -2.43
C LEU A 187 22.56 11.91 -3.01
N ASN A 188 21.73 12.71 -3.70
CA ASN A 188 22.16 13.97 -4.31
C ASN A 188 22.12 15.12 -3.30
N LYS A 189 23.02 16.11 -3.47
CA LYS A 189 22.99 17.33 -2.66
C LYS A 189 21.74 18.13 -2.98
N MET A 190 20.96 18.46 -1.96
CA MET A 190 19.78 19.31 -2.08
C MET A 190 20.18 20.78 -1.95
N PRO A 191 19.62 21.69 -2.76
CA PRO A 191 20.10 23.06 -2.89
C PRO A 191 19.70 23.97 -1.71
N SER A 192 18.63 23.66 -0.96
CA SER A 192 18.22 24.47 0.18
C SER A 192 17.55 23.66 1.29
N LEU A 193 17.52 24.20 2.51
CA LEU A 193 16.88 23.60 3.68
C LEU A 193 15.39 23.32 3.46
N ALA A 194 14.70 24.18 2.71
CA ALA A 194 13.28 24.00 2.37
C ALA A 194 13.07 22.77 1.48
N HIS A 195 13.94 22.53 0.50
CA HIS A 195 13.90 21.33 -0.33
C HIS A 195 14.20 20.06 0.48
N VAL A 196 15.13 20.15 1.44
CA VAL A 196 15.44 19.05 2.37
C VAL A 196 14.22 18.69 3.21
N ALA A 197 13.57 19.69 3.82
CA ALA A 197 12.38 19.47 4.64
C ALA A 197 11.22 18.88 3.83
N TYR A 198 10.96 19.42 2.63
CA TYR A 198 9.95 18.88 1.71
C TYR A 198 10.26 17.44 1.31
N PHE A 199 11.51 17.17 0.92
CA PHE A 199 11.94 15.85 0.49
C PHE A 199 11.68 14.80 1.58
N TYR A 200 12.15 15.04 2.81
CA TYR A 200 11.96 14.08 3.90
C TYR A 200 10.48 13.94 4.29
N PHE A 201 9.71 15.02 4.27
CA PHE A 201 8.26 14.93 4.50
C PHE A 201 7.57 14.04 3.46
N SER A 202 7.81 14.30 2.15
CA SER A 202 7.24 13.51 1.06
C SER A 202 7.70 12.04 1.15
N PHE A 203 8.96 11.81 1.51
CA PHE A 203 9.54 10.49 1.69
C PHE A 203 8.90 9.68 2.82
N PHE A 204 8.82 10.24 4.03
CA PHE A 204 8.18 9.54 5.13
C PHE A 204 6.67 9.39 4.93
N PHE A 205 6.02 10.36 4.28
CA PHE A 205 4.62 10.22 3.88
C PHE A 205 4.42 9.04 2.91
N LEU A 206 5.26 8.94 1.88
CA LEU A 206 5.20 7.86 0.89
C LEU A 206 5.45 6.49 1.53
N ILE A 207 6.46 6.37 2.41
CA ILE A 207 6.70 5.15 3.18
C ILE A 207 5.49 4.83 4.06
N GLY A 208 4.98 5.81 4.82
CA GLY A 208 3.84 5.64 5.71
C GLY A 208 2.60 5.17 4.97
N ARG A 209 2.29 5.77 3.82
CA ARG A 209 1.17 5.36 2.95
C ARG A 209 1.37 3.95 2.40
N THR A 210 2.56 3.64 1.91
CA THR A 210 2.88 2.30 1.37
C THR A 210 2.76 1.23 2.44
N LEU A 211 3.28 1.48 3.64
CA LEU A 211 3.12 0.60 4.80
C LEU A 211 1.65 0.47 5.20
N ALA A 212 0.87 1.56 5.19
CA ALA A 212 -0.56 1.50 5.49
C ALA A 212 -1.31 0.60 4.51
N VAL A 213 -1.17 0.82 3.19
CA VAL A 213 -1.77 -0.03 2.14
C VAL A 213 -1.39 -1.49 2.36
N SER A 214 -0.11 -1.74 2.60
CA SER A 214 0.44 -3.09 2.75
C SER A 214 -0.04 -3.79 4.03
N LEU A 215 -0.06 -3.09 5.17
CA LEU A 215 -0.46 -3.64 6.45
C LEU A 215 -1.97 -3.83 6.56
N TYR A 216 -2.77 -2.93 5.99
CA TYR A 216 -4.22 -3.13 5.89
C TYR A 216 -4.54 -4.37 5.04
N SER A 217 -3.89 -4.50 3.88
CA SER A 217 -4.05 -5.69 3.02
C SER A 217 -3.59 -6.97 3.72
N ALA A 218 -2.43 -6.94 4.38
CA ALA A 218 -1.89 -8.08 5.14
C ALA A 218 -2.78 -8.49 6.32
N SER A 219 -3.55 -7.56 6.89
CA SER A 219 -4.44 -7.86 8.00
C SER A 219 -5.56 -8.84 7.63
N ILE A 220 -5.94 -8.94 6.35
CA ILE A 220 -6.89 -9.95 5.87
C ILE A 220 -6.32 -11.35 6.13
N ASN A 221 -5.06 -11.57 5.73
CA ASN A 221 -4.38 -12.84 5.95
C ASN A 221 -4.22 -13.15 7.45
N ASP A 222 -3.83 -12.15 8.25
CA ASP A 222 -3.71 -12.31 9.69
C ASP A 222 -5.03 -12.74 10.33
N GLU A 223 -6.13 -12.04 10.03
CA GLU A 223 -7.45 -12.33 10.59
C GLU A 223 -7.99 -13.68 10.11
N SER A 224 -7.77 -14.05 8.85
CA SER A 224 -8.20 -15.34 8.31
C SER A 224 -7.55 -16.56 9.00
N ARG A 225 -6.40 -16.36 9.67
CA ARG A 225 -5.64 -17.43 10.33
C ARG A 225 -5.89 -17.52 11.83
N LYS A 226 -6.51 -16.52 12.45
CA LYS A 226 -6.81 -16.53 13.89
C LYS A 226 -7.71 -17.68 14.36
N PRO A 227 -8.69 -18.19 13.59
CA PRO A 227 -9.53 -19.31 14.03
C PRO A 227 -8.72 -20.54 14.49
N LEU A 228 -7.54 -20.79 13.92
CA LEU A 228 -6.66 -21.89 14.34
C LEU A 228 -6.33 -21.87 15.84
N ARG A 229 -6.25 -20.68 16.46
CA ARG A 229 -6.01 -20.54 17.89
C ARG A 229 -7.18 -21.05 18.74
N VAL A 230 -8.40 -20.99 18.20
CA VAL A 230 -9.60 -21.52 18.85
C VAL A 230 -9.69 -23.03 18.61
N LEU A 231 -9.48 -23.49 17.36
CA LEU A 231 -9.57 -24.89 17.00
C LEU A 231 -8.57 -25.77 17.77
N ARG A 232 -7.37 -25.26 18.05
CA ARG A 232 -6.36 -25.95 18.88
C ARG A 232 -6.76 -26.13 20.35
N CYS A 233 -7.79 -25.40 20.81
CA CYS A 233 -8.29 -25.48 22.18
C CYS A 233 -9.60 -26.29 22.28
N VAL A 234 -10.04 -26.96 21.21
CA VAL A 234 -11.26 -27.79 21.24
C VAL A 234 -11.00 -29.02 22.12
N PRO A 235 -11.86 -29.31 23.14
CA PRO A 235 -11.72 -30.50 23.96
C PRO A 235 -11.79 -31.78 23.13
N LYS A 236 -11.09 -32.84 23.56
CA LYS A 236 -11.05 -34.13 22.84
C LYS A 236 -12.44 -34.72 22.62
N GLU A 237 -13.34 -34.56 23.59
CA GLU A 237 -14.72 -35.07 23.52
C GLU A 237 -15.59 -34.33 22.49
N SER A 238 -15.20 -33.11 22.09
CA SER A 238 -15.90 -32.26 21.11
C SER A 238 -15.16 -32.21 19.76
N TRP A 239 -14.03 -32.91 19.65
CA TRP A 239 -13.26 -33.01 18.42
C TRP A 239 -13.97 -33.91 17.40
N CYS A 240 -14.49 -33.30 16.35
CA CYS A 240 -15.20 -33.99 15.26
C CYS A 240 -14.53 -33.73 13.91
N THR A 241 -15.02 -34.42 12.88
CA THR A 241 -14.51 -34.31 11.50
C THR A 241 -14.54 -32.86 10.98
N GLU A 242 -15.57 -32.09 11.32
CA GLU A 242 -15.66 -30.69 10.89
C GLU A 242 -14.60 -29.78 11.52
N VAL A 243 -14.19 -30.03 12.77
CA VAL A 243 -13.07 -29.30 13.40
C VAL A 243 -11.77 -29.58 12.66
N LYS A 244 -11.53 -30.85 12.32
CA LYS A 244 -10.36 -31.26 11.53
C LYS A 244 -10.35 -30.59 10.16
N ARG A 245 -11.43 -30.70 9.40
CA ARG A 245 -11.58 -30.06 8.07
C ARG A 245 -11.40 -28.55 8.14
N PHE A 246 -11.99 -27.90 9.15
CA PHE A 246 -11.84 -26.46 9.33
C PHE A 246 -10.38 -26.08 9.60
N SER A 247 -9.68 -26.83 10.46
CA SER A 247 -8.26 -26.60 10.73
C SER A 247 -7.38 -26.82 9.48
N GLU A 248 -7.70 -27.82 8.66
CA GLU A 248 -7.02 -28.08 7.39
C GLU A 248 -7.23 -26.93 6.42
N ASP A 249 -8.48 -26.53 6.17
CA ASP A 249 -8.83 -25.41 5.28
C ASP A 249 -8.05 -24.13 5.63
N ILE A 250 -7.99 -23.74 6.91
CA ILE A 250 -7.26 -22.52 7.33
C ILE A 250 -5.75 -22.67 7.17
N SER A 251 -5.22 -23.88 7.30
CA SER A 251 -3.77 -24.14 7.22
C SER A 251 -3.29 -24.18 5.77
N THR A 252 -4.12 -24.69 4.85
CA THR A 252 -3.79 -24.83 3.43
C THR A 252 -4.09 -23.57 2.62
N ASP A 253 -5.17 -22.87 2.95
CA ASP A 253 -5.63 -21.75 2.13
C ASP A 253 -4.77 -20.48 2.36
N LEU A 254 -4.37 -19.86 1.25
CA LEU A 254 -3.78 -18.53 1.25
C LEU A 254 -4.86 -17.47 0.99
N VAL A 255 -5.41 -16.93 2.06
CA VAL A 255 -6.38 -15.83 1.99
C VAL A 255 -5.64 -14.49 2.03
N ALA A 256 -5.50 -13.84 0.89
CA ALA A 256 -4.86 -12.52 0.77
C ALA A 256 -5.27 -11.85 -0.54
N LEU A 257 -5.17 -10.52 -0.59
CA LEU A 257 -5.18 -9.79 -1.86
C LEU A 257 -3.85 -10.00 -2.58
N SER A 258 -3.90 -9.94 -3.91
CA SER A 258 -2.76 -10.19 -4.78
C SER A 258 -2.60 -9.07 -5.81
N GLY A 259 -1.35 -8.82 -6.19
CA GLY A 259 -1.06 -8.12 -7.44
C GLY A 259 -1.11 -9.16 -8.55
N MET A 260 -2.26 -9.29 -9.23
CA MET A 260 -2.50 -10.21 -10.36
C MET A 260 -1.91 -11.63 -10.16
N LYS A 261 -1.95 -12.16 -8.93
CA LYS A 261 -1.31 -13.44 -8.53
C LYS A 261 0.23 -13.51 -8.63
N PHE A 262 0.95 -12.46 -9.03
CA PHE A 262 2.43 -12.44 -8.98
C PHE A 262 2.95 -12.39 -7.54
N PHE A 263 2.23 -11.69 -6.66
CA PHE A 263 2.55 -11.63 -5.24
C PHE A 263 1.27 -11.52 -4.41
N TYR A 264 1.38 -11.91 -3.15
CA TYR A 264 0.29 -11.86 -2.18
C TYR A 264 0.65 -10.92 -1.03
N LEU A 265 -0.21 -9.93 -0.77
CA LEU A 265 -0.01 -8.92 0.26
C LEU A 265 -0.19 -9.54 1.65
N THR A 266 0.93 -10.01 2.21
CA THR A 266 1.05 -10.60 3.55
C THR A 266 2.14 -9.87 4.33
N ARG A 267 2.14 -9.95 5.66
CA ARG A 267 3.22 -9.34 6.47
C ARG A 267 4.62 -9.80 6.05
N LYS A 268 4.73 -11.08 5.65
CA LYS A 268 5.98 -11.66 5.16
C LYS A 268 6.49 -10.92 3.91
N LEU A 269 5.60 -10.62 2.96
CA LEU A 269 5.96 -9.85 1.77
C LEU A 269 6.40 -8.43 2.14
N VAL A 270 5.65 -7.76 3.03
CA VAL A 270 5.99 -6.38 3.47
C VAL A 270 7.40 -6.32 4.06
N LEU A 271 7.72 -7.26 4.96
CA LEU A 271 9.04 -7.36 5.57
C LEU A 271 10.14 -7.69 4.54
N SER A 272 9.85 -8.60 3.61
CA SER A 272 10.78 -8.98 2.54
C SER A 272 11.11 -7.80 1.62
N VAL A 273 10.09 -7.05 1.20
CA VAL A 273 10.26 -5.88 0.32
C VAL A 273 10.99 -4.77 1.07
N ALA A 274 10.64 -4.48 2.32
CA ALA A 274 11.35 -3.50 3.14
C ALA A 274 12.84 -3.86 3.30
N GLY A 275 13.15 -5.13 3.61
CA GLY A 275 14.54 -5.60 3.73
C GLY A 275 15.30 -5.51 2.39
N THR A 276 14.61 -5.78 1.28
CA THR A 276 15.19 -5.66 -0.06
C THR A 276 15.52 -4.21 -0.40
N ILE A 277 14.61 -3.27 -0.13
CA ILE A 277 14.85 -1.83 -0.31
C ILE A 277 16.08 -1.39 0.50
N VAL A 278 16.13 -1.71 1.80
CA VAL A 278 17.27 -1.36 2.66
C VAL A 278 18.57 -1.96 2.13
N THR A 279 18.55 -3.20 1.65
CA THR A 279 19.73 -3.86 1.09
C THR A 279 20.23 -3.15 -0.17
N TYR A 280 19.34 -2.82 -1.10
CA TYR A 280 19.69 -2.07 -2.30
C TYR A 280 20.29 -0.70 -1.96
N GLU A 281 19.71 0.01 -0.98
CA GLU A 281 20.23 1.31 -0.57
C GLU A 281 21.62 1.23 0.04
N LEU A 282 21.88 0.25 0.90
CA LEU A 282 23.21 0.05 1.47
C LEU A 282 24.26 -0.19 0.37
N VAL A 283 23.92 -1.01 -0.61
CA VAL A 283 24.79 -1.29 -1.77
C VAL A 283 24.99 -0.02 -2.61
N LEU A 284 23.94 0.75 -2.90
CA LEU A 284 24.04 2.00 -3.65
C LEU A 284 24.91 3.04 -2.95
N ILE A 285 24.79 3.18 -1.62
CA ILE A 285 25.63 4.09 -0.84
C ILE A 285 27.10 3.70 -0.93
N GLN A 286 27.43 2.41 -0.85
CA GLN A 286 28.80 1.92 -1.00
C GLN A 286 29.39 2.30 -2.35
N PHE A 287 28.71 1.98 -3.45
CA PHE A 287 29.18 2.34 -4.79
C PHE A 287 29.29 3.86 -5.01
N HIS A 288 28.37 4.64 -4.45
CA HIS A 288 28.39 6.10 -4.56
C HIS A 288 29.52 6.75 -3.74
N GLN A 289 29.91 6.14 -2.62
CA GLN A 289 31.09 6.56 -1.84
C GLN A 289 32.38 6.19 -2.58
N ASP A 290 32.48 4.98 -3.10
CA ASP A 290 33.65 4.51 -3.86
C ASP A 290 33.89 5.37 -5.11
N SER A 291 32.84 5.76 -5.84
CA SER A 291 32.96 6.64 -7.00
C SER A 291 33.48 8.03 -6.61
N LYS A 292 33.00 8.61 -5.52
CA LYS A 292 33.49 9.91 -5.00
C LYS A 292 34.95 9.84 -4.56
N ILE A 293 35.35 8.73 -3.93
CA ILE A 293 36.76 8.51 -3.54
C ILE A 293 37.63 8.39 -4.79
N ALA A 294 37.20 7.64 -5.81
CA ALA A 294 37.91 7.51 -7.07
C ALA A 294 38.07 8.86 -7.80
N GLU A 295 37.02 9.67 -7.88
CA GLU A 295 37.06 11.03 -8.44
C GLU A 295 38.04 11.93 -7.67
N CYS A 296 38.03 11.89 -6.34
CA CYS A 296 38.94 12.65 -5.48
C CYS A 296 40.41 12.25 -5.72
N VAL A 297 40.70 10.95 -5.77
CA VAL A 297 42.05 10.43 -6.02
C VAL A 297 42.55 10.81 -7.42
N SER A 298 41.67 10.75 -8.44
CA SER A 298 42.01 11.18 -9.80
C SER A 298 42.36 12.67 -9.87
N SER A 299 41.57 13.51 -9.18
CA SER A 299 41.78 14.97 -9.09
C SER A 299 43.12 15.31 -8.42
N ILE A 300 43.48 14.60 -7.34
CA ILE A 300 44.78 14.76 -6.66
C ILE A 300 45.94 14.36 -7.58
N ARG A 301 45.81 13.26 -8.34
CA ARG A 301 46.86 12.82 -9.27
C ARG A 301 47.06 13.82 -10.41
N THR A 302 46.00 14.40 -10.97
CA THR A 302 46.12 15.44 -12.00
C THR A 302 46.78 16.72 -11.48
N LEU A 303 46.52 17.10 -10.22
CA LEU A 303 47.19 18.23 -9.58
C LEU A 303 48.69 17.96 -9.33
N SER A 304 49.04 16.72 -8.98
CA SER A 304 50.44 16.30 -8.77
C SER A 304 51.26 16.14 -10.06
N SER A 305 50.63 15.92 -11.22
CA SER A 305 51.32 15.80 -12.50
C SER A 305 51.49 17.14 -13.24
N SER A 306 50.97 18.23 -12.67
CA SER A 306 50.93 19.56 -13.28
C SER A 306 51.93 20.55 -12.65
N GLY A 307 52.75 20.11 -11.68
CA GLY A 307 53.81 20.90 -11.04
C GLY A 307 55.15 20.19 -11.19
#